data_AF-A0A832NQW4-F1
#
_entry.id   AF-A0A832NQW4-F1
#
_cell.length_a   1.000
_cell.length_b   1.000
_cell.length_c   1.000
_cell.angle_alpha   90.00
_cell.angle_beta   90.00
_cell.angle_gamma   90.00
#
_symmetry.space_group_name_H-M   'P 1'
#
loop_
_entity.id
_entity.type
_entity.pdbx_description
1 polymer ?
#
loop_
_entity_poly.entity_id
_entity_poly.type
_entity_poly.pdbx_seq_one_letter_code
_entity_poly.pdbx_strand_id
1 'polypeptide(L)'
;MKIINWVRSLFSKESYLLEDGTLNVKVLMRRTLTFTVTILALYLLVIKLITFTPLGESEVLKQFILDFGVQGVALYVYLVDLLVLPLSVDFIWAFVMAWSPFKAILVMGTSSVAGAVSAYLIGRLVGLIPPIKRWVMKVSGTHAEVLINKYGVWAIVVSGLTPLPFSTICTVAGAVKLKPHLFLLGSLVRYVRMGIYYFIFAGLIYIT
;
A
#
# COMPACT_ATOMS: atom_id res chain seq x y z
N MET A 1 27.97 12.04 -5.76
CA MET A 1 27.22 11.21 -6.74
C MET A 1 26.00 12.00 -7.20
N LYS A 2 26.01 12.58 -8.42
CA LYS A 2 24.89 13.38 -8.93
C LYS A 2 23.72 12.44 -9.24
N ILE A 3 22.75 12.35 -8.34
CA ILE A 3 21.49 11.64 -8.58
C ILE A 3 20.84 12.27 -9.80
N ILE A 4 20.62 11.46 -10.84
CA ILE A 4 20.04 11.85 -12.12
C ILE A 4 18.71 12.58 -11.87
N ASN A 5 18.52 13.76 -12.46
CA ASN A 5 17.36 14.64 -12.23
C ASN A 5 16.01 13.94 -12.44
N TRP A 6 15.95 12.94 -13.32
CA TRP A 6 14.77 12.11 -13.56
C TRP A 6 14.42 11.18 -12.37
N VAL A 7 15.42 10.64 -11.67
CA VAL A 7 15.21 9.86 -10.44
C VAL A 7 14.70 10.79 -9.34
N ARG A 8 15.19 12.03 -9.29
CA ARG A 8 14.72 13.03 -8.33
C ARG A 8 13.28 13.46 -8.58
N SER A 9 12.76 13.43 -9.82
CA SER A 9 11.36 13.74 -10.13
C SER A 9 10.40 12.58 -9.85
N LEU A 10 10.87 11.33 -9.92
CA LEU A 10 10.10 10.15 -9.46
C LEU A 10 9.82 10.20 -7.95
N PHE A 11 10.73 10.78 -7.17
CA PHE A 11 10.58 10.99 -5.73
C PHE A 11 10.24 12.44 -5.34
N SER A 12 10.09 13.36 -6.31
CA SER A 12 9.71 14.74 -5.99
C SER A 12 8.23 14.76 -5.62
N LYS A 13 7.91 15.53 -4.58
CA LYS A 13 6.55 15.81 -4.10
C LYS A 13 5.77 16.67 -5.10
N GLU A 14 5.81 16.33 -6.38
CA GLU A 14 4.90 16.86 -7.37
C GLU A 14 3.50 16.37 -7.00
N SER A 15 2.87 17.29 -6.29
CA SER A 15 1.51 17.34 -5.80
C SER A 15 0.56 16.65 -6.77
N TYR A 16 0.04 15.48 -6.37
CA TYR A 16 -1.14 14.87 -7.01
C TYR A 16 -2.38 15.78 -6.91
N LEU A 17 -2.26 16.90 -6.20
CA LEU A 17 -3.25 17.95 -6.10
C LEU A 17 -2.87 19.11 -7.04
N LEU A 18 -3.84 19.56 -7.82
CA LEU A 18 -3.77 20.84 -8.51
C LEU A 18 -3.81 21.99 -7.47
N GLU A 19 -3.51 23.21 -7.91
CA GLU A 19 -3.47 24.39 -7.02
C GLU A 19 -4.80 24.66 -6.30
N ASP A 20 -5.91 24.17 -6.85
CA ASP A 20 -7.27 24.22 -6.28
C ASP A 20 -7.57 23.06 -5.30
N GLY A 21 -6.58 22.22 -5.01
CA GLY A 21 -6.71 21.02 -4.18
C GLY A 21 -7.52 19.89 -4.82
N THR A 22 -7.82 19.92 -6.12
CA THR A 22 -8.41 18.78 -6.84
C THR A 22 -7.35 17.76 -7.21
N LEU A 23 -7.73 16.49 -7.28
CA LEU A 23 -6.83 15.43 -7.74
C LEU A 23 -6.53 15.56 -9.23
N ASN A 24 -5.26 15.61 -9.61
CA ASN A 24 -4.84 15.44 -10.99
C ASN A 24 -4.93 13.95 -11.37
N VAL A 25 -6.12 13.53 -11.79
CA VAL A 25 -6.43 12.12 -12.12
C VAL A 25 -5.49 11.57 -13.18
N LYS A 26 -5.10 12.37 -14.19
CA LYS A 26 -4.23 11.93 -15.28
C LYS A 26 -2.82 11.61 -14.79
N VAL A 27 -2.24 12.47 -13.95
CA VAL A 27 -0.92 12.25 -13.33
C VAL A 27 -0.97 11.07 -12.37
N LEU A 28 -2.02 10.98 -11.55
CA LEU A 28 -2.23 9.89 -10.62
C LEU A 28 -2.32 8.54 -11.33
N MET A 29 -3.14 8.44 -12.39
CA MET A 29 -3.28 7.22 -13.19
C MET A 29 -1.96 6.84 -13.86
N ARG A 30 -1.24 7.79 -14.48
CA ARG A 30 0.04 7.50 -15.13
C ARG A 30 1.07 6.96 -14.14
N ARG A 31 1.22 7.60 -12.98
CA ARG A 31 2.13 7.15 -11.92
C ARG A 31 1.70 5.80 -11.35
N THR A 32 0.40 5.62 -11.15
CA THR A 32 -0.15 4.35 -10.69
C THR A 32 0.24 3.23 -11.64
N LEU A 33 -0.02 3.41 -12.93
CA LEU A 33 0.31 2.45 -13.95
C LEU A 33 1.83 2.19 -14.02
N THR A 34 2.67 3.24 -13.99
CA THR A 34 4.13 3.04 -14.01
C THR A 34 4.62 2.26 -12.79
N PHE A 35 4.16 2.59 -11.57
CA PHE A 35 4.58 1.88 -10.36
C PHE A 35 4.09 0.42 -10.39
N THR A 36 2.84 0.19 -10.75
CA THR A 36 2.29 -1.17 -10.86
C THR A 36 3.06 -1.98 -11.90
N VAL A 37 3.33 -1.43 -13.08
CA VAL A 37 4.13 -2.11 -14.13
C VAL A 37 5.56 -2.36 -13.67
N THR A 38 6.21 -1.42 -12.99
CA THR A 38 7.56 -1.61 -12.44
C THR A 38 7.60 -2.72 -11.39
N ILE A 39 6.64 -2.75 -10.47
CA ILE A 39 6.53 -3.81 -9.45
C ILE A 39 6.27 -5.16 -10.13
N LEU A 40 5.37 -5.22 -11.12
CA LEU A 40 5.10 -6.44 -11.90
C LEU A 40 6.35 -6.92 -12.65
N ALA A 41 7.11 -6.02 -13.27
CA ALA A 41 8.35 -6.36 -13.97
C ALA A 41 9.43 -6.88 -13.01
N LEU A 42 9.59 -6.25 -11.83
CA LEU A 42 10.48 -6.74 -10.77
C LEU A 42 10.04 -8.11 -10.25
N TYR A 43 8.74 -8.31 -10.05
CA TYR A 43 8.18 -9.59 -9.64
C TYR A 43 8.50 -10.70 -10.64
N LEU A 44 8.26 -10.47 -11.93
CA LEU A 44 8.60 -11.41 -13.00
C LEU A 44 10.10 -11.70 -13.05
N LEU A 45 10.93 -10.67 -12.90
CA LEU A 45 12.38 -10.81 -12.84
C LEU A 45 12.79 -11.72 -11.67
N VAL A 46 12.23 -11.50 -10.48
CA VAL A 46 12.50 -12.32 -9.30
C VAL A 46 12.09 -13.77 -9.51
N ILE A 47 10.88 -14.03 -10.03
CA ILE A 47 10.45 -15.40 -10.35
C ILE A 47 11.39 -16.05 -11.37
N LYS A 48 11.72 -15.34 -12.45
CA LYS A 48 12.62 -15.86 -13.48
C LYS A 48 14.02 -16.14 -12.95
N LEU A 49 14.53 -15.31 -12.03
CA LEU A 49 15.80 -15.55 -11.35
C LEU A 49 15.72 -16.78 -10.44
N ILE A 50 14.63 -16.94 -9.68
CA ILE A 50 14.42 -18.11 -8.80
C ILE A 50 14.29 -19.40 -9.62
N THR A 51 13.62 -19.38 -10.77
CA THR A 51 13.48 -20.56 -11.64
C THR A 51 14.71 -20.85 -12.48
N PHE A 52 15.47 -19.82 -12.89
CA PHE A 52 16.72 -19.98 -13.63
C PHE A 52 17.88 -20.43 -12.75
N THR A 53 17.82 -20.19 -11.45
CA THR A 53 18.85 -20.61 -10.50
C THR A 53 18.40 -21.85 -9.72
N PRO A 54 19.33 -22.67 -9.19
CA PRO A 54 18.98 -23.81 -8.32
C PRO A 54 18.27 -23.41 -7.01
N LEU A 55 18.14 -22.10 -6.73
CA LEU A 55 17.48 -21.57 -5.53
C LEU A 55 16.01 -21.97 -5.46
N GLY A 56 15.30 -22.06 -6.60
CA GLY A 56 13.89 -22.46 -6.63
C GLY A 56 13.63 -23.88 -6.13
N GLU A 57 14.62 -24.76 -6.24
CA GLU A 57 14.55 -26.14 -5.77
C GLU A 57 15.09 -26.34 -4.35
N SER A 58 15.70 -25.30 -3.78
CA SER A 58 16.33 -25.41 -2.47
C SER A 58 15.31 -25.70 -1.37
N GLU A 59 15.60 -26.71 -0.55
CA GLU A 59 14.76 -27.09 0.59
C GLU A 59 14.65 -25.94 1.61
N VAL A 60 15.71 -25.14 1.73
CA VAL A 60 15.76 -23.95 2.59
C VAL A 60 14.70 -22.91 2.18
N LEU A 61 14.53 -22.66 0.87
CA LEU A 61 13.52 -21.70 0.40
C LEU A 61 12.11 -22.22 0.63
N LYS A 62 11.87 -23.51 0.40
CA LYS A 62 10.56 -24.14 0.65
C LYS A 62 10.21 -24.09 2.14
N GLN A 63 11.15 -24.44 3.02
CA GLN A 63 10.96 -24.32 4.47
C GLN A 63 10.72 -22.88 4.90
N PHE A 64 11.48 -21.92 4.37
CA PHE A 64 11.25 -20.50 4.66
C PHE A 64 9.84 -20.03 4.27
N ILE A 65 9.33 -20.44 3.10
CA ILE A 65 7.97 -20.10 2.67
C ILE A 65 6.92 -20.73 3.60
N LEU A 66 7.14 -21.98 4.02
CA LEU A 66 6.25 -22.67 4.94
C LEU A 66 6.24 -22.03 6.34
N ASP A 67 7.43 -21.69 6.86
CA ASP A 67 7.62 -21.04 8.16
C ASP A 67 7.07 -19.62 8.16
N PHE A 68 7.30 -18.87 7.07
CA PHE A 68 6.71 -17.55 6.88
C PHE A 68 5.18 -17.67 6.83
N GLY A 69 4.68 -18.63 6.05
CA GLY A 69 3.30 -19.12 6.11
C GLY A 69 2.24 -18.02 6.08
N VAL A 70 1.11 -18.30 6.71
CA VAL A 70 -0.02 -17.35 6.77
C VAL A 70 0.27 -16.18 7.71
N GLN A 71 0.99 -16.46 8.80
CA GLN A 71 1.23 -15.51 9.88
C GLN A 71 2.24 -14.43 9.48
N GLY A 72 3.32 -14.80 8.79
CA GLY A 72 4.32 -13.87 8.28
C GLY A 72 3.73 -12.93 7.23
N VAL A 73 2.90 -13.44 6.32
CA VAL A 73 2.17 -12.60 5.35
C VAL A 73 1.25 -11.63 6.08
N ALA A 74 0.45 -12.11 7.03
CA ALA A 74 -0.45 -11.27 7.80
C ALA A 74 0.30 -10.17 8.56
N LEU A 75 1.39 -10.53 9.24
CA LEU A 75 2.24 -9.59 9.98
C LEU A 75 2.88 -8.56 9.05
N TYR A 76 3.42 -8.98 7.91
CA TYR A 76 4.00 -8.08 6.92
C TYR A 76 2.97 -7.04 6.44
N VAL A 77 1.80 -7.51 6.00
CA VAL A 77 0.74 -6.62 5.50
C VAL A 77 0.26 -5.67 6.59
N TYR A 78 0.08 -6.18 7.81
CA TYR A 78 -0.30 -5.37 8.96
C TYR A 78 0.72 -4.26 9.24
N LEU A 79 2.02 -4.60 9.31
CA LEU A 79 3.08 -3.63 9.62
C LEU A 79 3.25 -2.59 8.50
N VAL A 80 3.15 -3.00 7.24
CA VAL A 80 3.25 -2.10 6.09
C VAL A 80 2.12 -1.07 6.08
N ASP A 81 0.89 -1.49 6.39
CA ASP A 81 -0.26 -0.56 6.42
C ASP A 81 -0.42 0.18 7.76
N LEU A 82 0.21 -0.31 8.83
CA LEU A 82 0.32 0.37 10.13
C LEU A 82 1.34 1.51 10.08
N LEU A 83 2.53 1.22 9.54
CA LEU A 83 3.66 2.13 9.58
C LEU A 83 3.72 2.97 8.30
N VAL A 84 4.15 4.22 8.43
CA VAL A 84 4.40 5.10 7.27
C VAL A 84 5.74 4.71 6.62
N LEU A 85 5.79 3.51 6.04
CA LEU A 85 6.98 2.96 5.38
C LEU A 85 6.88 3.13 3.86
N PRO A 86 8.02 3.29 3.16
CA PRO A 86 8.08 3.26 1.69
C PRO A 86 8.00 1.81 1.16
N LEU A 87 7.31 0.92 1.87
CA LEU A 87 7.10 -0.47 1.49
C LEU A 87 5.66 -0.62 0.98
N SER A 88 5.48 -1.44 -0.05
CA SER A 88 4.15 -1.77 -0.57
C SER A 88 3.78 -3.20 -0.19
N VAL A 89 2.49 -3.43 0.02
CA VAL A 89 1.94 -4.79 0.22
C VAL A 89 2.23 -5.70 -0.98
N ASP A 90 2.55 -5.11 -2.14
CA ASP A 90 2.72 -5.84 -3.39
C ASP A 90 3.99 -6.70 -3.45
N PHE A 91 4.94 -6.54 -2.53
CA PHE A 91 6.11 -7.42 -2.48
C PHE A 91 5.80 -8.84 -1.97
N ILE A 92 4.66 -9.04 -1.31
CA ILE A 92 4.31 -10.33 -0.71
C ILE A 92 3.53 -11.27 -1.64
N TRP A 93 3.19 -10.82 -2.86
CA TRP A 93 2.39 -11.60 -3.80
C TRP A 93 3.00 -12.98 -4.10
N ALA A 94 4.33 -13.08 -4.17
CA ALA A 94 5.04 -14.35 -4.41
C ALA A 94 4.72 -15.44 -3.38
N PHE A 95 4.45 -15.05 -2.12
CA PHE A 95 4.20 -15.99 -1.02
C PHE A 95 2.74 -16.48 -0.96
N VAL A 96 1.83 -15.77 -1.64
CA VAL A 96 0.39 -16.04 -1.57
C VAL A 96 -0.18 -16.63 -2.86
N MET A 97 0.59 -16.69 -3.96
CA MET A 97 0.12 -17.28 -5.23
C MET A 97 -0.19 -18.77 -5.13
N ALA A 98 0.41 -19.48 -4.17
CA ALA A 98 0.09 -20.88 -3.90
C ALA A 98 -1.23 -21.05 -3.11
N TRP A 99 -1.84 -19.97 -2.62
CA TRP A 99 -3.06 -20.04 -1.83
C TRP A 99 -4.31 -19.96 -2.72
N SER A 100 -5.46 -20.36 -2.20
CA SER A 100 -6.72 -20.06 -2.88
C SER A 100 -6.98 -18.54 -2.89
N PRO A 101 -7.65 -18.01 -3.94
CA PRO A 101 -7.94 -16.58 -4.04
C PRO A 101 -8.67 -16.05 -2.80
N PHE A 102 -9.62 -16.83 -2.28
CA PHE A 102 -10.38 -16.48 -1.08
C PHE A 102 -9.48 -16.35 0.16
N LYS A 103 -8.54 -17.28 0.36
CA LYS A 103 -7.60 -17.24 1.48
C LYS A 103 -6.67 -16.03 1.36
N ALA A 104 -6.12 -15.75 0.19
CA ALA A 104 -5.24 -14.60 -0.04
C ALA A 104 -5.98 -13.28 0.23
N ILE A 105 -7.17 -13.10 -0.36
CA ILE A 105 -7.98 -11.88 -0.20
C ILE A 105 -8.38 -11.67 1.25
N LEU A 106 -8.84 -12.71 1.94
CA LEU A 106 -9.24 -12.59 3.34
C LEU A 106 -8.05 -12.28 4.25
N VAL A 107 -6.96 -13.03 4.16
CA VAL A 107 -5.81 -12.84 5.06
C VAL A 107 -5.16 -11.48 4.81
N MET A 108 -4.86 -11.15 3.57
CA MET A 108 -4.22 -9.86 3.25
C MET A 108 -5.18 -8.69 3.47
N GLY A 109 -6.46 -8.84 3.08
CA GLY A 109 -7.46 -7.80 3.28
C GLY A 109 -7.73 -7.52 4.76
N THR A 110 -7.92 -8.54 5.59
CA THR A 110 -8.13 -8.39 7.04
C THR A 110 -6.91 -7.77 7.71
N SER A 111 -5.70 -8.26 7.41
CA SER A 111 -4.45 -7.74 7.98
C SER A 111 -4.21 -6.29 7.58
N SER A 112 -4.51 -5.96 6.33
CA SER A 112 -4.43 -4.60 5.79
C SER A 112 -5.39 -3.65 6.49
N VAL A 113 -6.66 -4.05 6.63
CA VAL A 113 -7.66 -3.24 7.34
C VAL A 113 -7.30 -3.10 8.82
N ALA A 114 -6.81 -4.15 9.47
CA ALA A 114 -6.34 -4.08 10.85
C ALA A 114 -5.16 -3.10 11.01
N GLY A 115 -4.20 -3.12 10.08
CA GLY A 115 -3.09 -2.17 10.03
C GLY A 115 -3.58 -0.73 9.83
N ALA A 116 -4.50 -0.53 8.88
CA ALA A 116 -5.11 0.77 8.59
C ALA A 116 -5.88 1.35 9.79
N VAL A 117 -6.70 0.52 10.46
CA VAL A 117 -7.42 0.91 11.67
C VAL A 117 -6.44 1.28 12.78
N SER A 118 -5.37 0.49 12.96
CA SER A 118 -4.33 0.77 13.94
C SER A 118 -3.63 2.11 13.64
N ALA A 119 -3.27 2.37 12.38
CA ALA A 119 -2.71 3.66 11.92
C ALA A 119 -3.67 4.83 12.17
N TYR A 120 -4.97 4.65 11.89
CA TYR A 120 -6.01 5.63 12.18
C TYR A 120 -6.12 5.93 13.68
N LEU A 121 -6.08 4.90 14.54
CA LEU A 121 -6.13 5.07 15.99
C LEU A 121 -4.89 5.82 16.50
N ILE A 122 -3.70 5.47 16.01
CA ILE A 122 -2.45 6.19 16.31
C ILE A 122 -2.58 7.65 15.89
N GLY A 123 -3.04 7.90 14.66
CA GLY A 123 -3.31 9.24 14.15
C GLY A 123 -4.26 10.03 15.05
N ARG A 124 -5.31 9.38 15.56
CA ARG A 124 -6.28 10.00 16.47
C ARG A 124 -5.67 10.37 17.82
N LEU A 125 -4.86 9.49 18.39
CA LEU A 125 -4.13 9.75 19.64
C LEU A 125 -3.14 10.90 19.46
N VAL A 126 -2.35 10.86 18.39
CA VAL A 126 -1.38 11.91 18.05
C VAL A 126 -2.07 13.25 17.79
N GLY A 127 -3.24 13.24 17.17
CA GLY A 127 -4.07 14.42 16.93
C GLY A 127 -4.54 15.15 18.19
N LEU A 128 -4.50 14.49 19.37
CA LEU A 128 -4.80 15.12 20.66
C LEU A 128 -3.64 15.96 21.20
N ILE A 129 -2.42 15.75 20.70
CA ILE A 129 -1.20 16.41 21.19
C ILE A 129 -0.75 17.44 20.14
N PRO A 130 -1.00 18.76 20.34
CA PRO A 130 -0.76 19.79 19.34
C PRO A 130 0.65 19.83 18.70
N PRO A 131 1.76 19.67 19.45
CA PRO A 131 3.09 19.65 18.84
C PRO A 131 3.31 18.42 17.95
N ILE A 132 2.83 17.25 18.36
CA ILE A 132 3.00 16.00 17.59
C ILE A 132 2.08 16.01 16.37
N LYS A 133 0.85 16.53 16.51
CA LYS A 133 -0.05 16.79 15.37
C LYS A 133 0.67 17.62 14.31
N ARG A 134 1.24 18.78 14.67
CA ARG A 134 1.98 19.63 13.73
C ARG A 134 3.15 18.90 13.06
N TRP A 135 3.86 18.06 13.81
CA TRP A 135 4.95 17.25 13.27
C TRP A 135 4.44 16.20 12.27
N VAL A 136 3.40 15.44 12.60
CA VAL A 136 2.77 14.46 11.69
C VAL A 136 2.23 15.13 10.43
N MET A 137 1.59 16.30 10.53
CA MET A 137 1.14 17.04 9.34
C MET A 137 2.32 17.48 8.47
N LYS A 138 3.44 17.90 9.09
CA LYS A 138 4.66 18.30 8.36
C LYS A 138 5.32 17.11 7.65
N VAL A 139 5.35 15.94 8.28
CA VAL A 139 5.93 14.70 7.72
C VAL A 139 5.03 14.12 6.63
N SER A 140 3.72 14.05 6.87
CA SER A 140 2.72 13.49 5.95
C SER A 140 2.50 14.35 4.71
N GLY A 141 2.84 15.65 4.79
CA GLY A 141 2.58 16.63 3.75
C GLY A 141 1.15 17.19 3.84
N THR A 142 0.98 18.44 3.44
CA THR A 142 -0.31 19.15 3.43
C THR A 142 -1.34 18.46 2.51
N HIS A 143 -0.89 17.64 1.56
CA HIS A 143 -1.74 16.94 0.60
C HIS A 143 -2.72 15.96 1.22
N ALA A 144 -2.28 15.16 2.21
CA ALA A 144 -3.14 14.19 2.86
C ALA A 144 -4.29 14.88 3.60
N GLU A 145 -3.99 15.99 4.27
CA GLU A 145 -4.98 16.81 4.98
C GLU A 145 -6.01 17.42 4.02
N VAL A 146 -5.54 18.06 2.96
CA VAL A 146 -6.41 18.67 1.94
C VAL A 146 -7.30 17.61 1.31
N LEU A 147 -6.75 16.43 1.01
CA LEU A 147 -7.52 15.35 0.41
C LEU A 147 -8.62 14.84 1.34
N ILE A 148 -8.32 14.62 2.62
CA ILE A 148 -9.32 14.16 3.58
C ILE A 148 -10.36 15.25 3.88
N ASN A 149 -9.95 16.51 3.99
CA ASN A 149 -10.88 17.62 4.22
C ASN A 149 -11.82 17.84 3.03
N LYS A 150 -11.34 17.63 1.80
CA LYS A 150 -12.14 17.82 0.57
C LYS A 150 -12.99 16.62 0.21
N TYR A 151 -12.44 15.40 0.31
CA TYR A 151 -13.07 14.17 -0.18
C TYR A 151 -13.55 13.23 0.93
N GLY A 152 -13.17 13.45 2.19
CA GLY A 152 -13.59 12.63 3.33
C GLY A 152 -13.26 11.16 3.13
N VAL A 153 -14.28 10.31 3.14
CA VAL A 153 -14.14 8.85 2.92
C VAL A 153 -13.58 8.51 1.55
N TRP A 154 -13.90 9.30 0.53
CA TRP A 154 -13.41 9.06 -0.82
C TRP A 154 -11.90 9.21 -0.91
N ALA A 155 -11.28 10.04 -0.05
CA ALA A 155 -9.82 10.10 0.06
C ALA A 155 -9.22 8.74 0.43
N ILE A 156 -9.88 8.03 1.37
CA ILE A 156 -9.47 6.69 1.82
C ILE A 156 -9.67 5.70 0.69
N VAL A 157 -10.85 5.70 0.06
CA VAL A 157 -11.18 4.78 -1.05
C VAL A 157 -10.18 4.92 -2.20
N VAL A 158 -9.92 6.15 -2.64
CA VAL A 158 -8.95 6.43 -3.72
C VAL A 158 -7.54 6.00 -3.30
N SER A 159 -7.11 6.37 -2.09
CA SER A 159 -5.78 5.98 -1.60
C SER A 159 -5.63 4.48 -1.38
N GLY A 160 -6.71 3.77 -1.09
CA GLY A 160 -6.73 2.34 -0.87
C GLY A 160 -6.68 1.54 -2.16
N LEU A 161 -7.10 2.11 -3.30
CA LEU A 161 -7.04 1.51 -4.64
C LEU A 161 -5.79 1.91 -5.43
N THR A 162 -5.28 3.12 -5.19
CA THR A 162 -4.10 3.66 -5.85
C THR A 162 -2.83 3.35 -5.03
N PRO A 163 -1.62 3.41 -5.61
CA PRO A 163 -0.36 3.28 -4.88
C PRO A 163 -0.01 4.58 -4.15
N LEU A 164 -1.01 5.35 -3.72
CA LEU A 164 -0.82 6.40 -2.74
C LEU A 164 -0.43 5.76 -1.41
N PRO A 165 0.33 6.47 -0.55
CA PRO A 165 0.72 5.95 0.75
C PRO A 165 -0.52 5.84 1.65
N PHE A 166 -1.15 4.66 1.60
CA PHE A 166 -2.41 4.37 2.28
C PHE A 166 -2.28 4.55 3.79
N SER A 167 -1.19 4.09 4.40
CA SER A 167 -0.91 4.26 5.84
C SER A 167 -0.81 5.74 6.26
N THR A 168 -0.24 6.60 5.42
CA THR A 168 -0.22 8.06 5.64
C THR A 168 -1.62 8.64 5.65
N ILE A 169 -2.45 8.29 4.66
CA ILE A 169 -3.85 8.76 4.60
C ILE A 169 -4.64 8.26 5.81
N CYS A 170 -4.44 7.03 6.24
CA CYS A 170 -5.11 6.48 7.42
C CYS A 170 -4.71 7.23 8.70
N THR A 171 -3.41 7.47 8.89
CA THR A 171 -2.90 8.22 10.04
C THR A 171 -3.44 9.65 10.07
N VAL A 172 -3.42 10.35 8.93
CA VAL A 172 -3.96 11.71 8.85
C VAL A 172 -5.47 11.72 9.06
N ALA A 173 -6.21 10.72 8.55
CA ALA A 173 -7.66 10.60 8.78
C ALA A 173 -8.00 10.50 10.27
N GLY A 174 -7.15 9.81 11.05
CA GLY A 174 -7.23 9.80 12.51
C GLY A 174 -6.96 11.17 13.13
N ALA A 175 -5.88 11.82 12.70
CA ALA A 175 -5.44 13.12 13.24
C ALA A 175 -6.44 14.26 12.98
N VAL A 176 -7.19 14.21 11.87
CA VAL A 176 -8.27 15.15 11.54
C VAL A 176 -9.64 14.71 12.07
N LYS A 177 -9.70 13.62 12.84
CA LYS A 177 -10.92 13.10 13.51
C LYS A 177 -12.05 12.71 12.54
N LEU A 178 -11.73 12.13 11.38
CA LEU A 178 -12.74 11.53 10.51
C LEU A 178 -13.57 10.49 11.30
N LYS A 179 -14.88 10.36 11.02
CA LYS A 179 -15.75 9.43 11.76
C LYS A 179 -15.25 7.97 11.61
N PRO A 180 -15.11 7.19 12.70
CA PRO A 180 -14.58 5.81 12.63
C PRO A 180 -15.34 4.87 11.70
N HIS A 181 -16.68 4.93 11.70
CA HIS A 181 -17.49 4.06 10.83
C HIS A 181 -17.24 4.37 9.35
N LEU A 182 -17.12 5.66 9.01
CA LEU A 182 -16.79 6.12 7.67
C LEU A 182 -15.38 5.70 7.25
N PHE A 183 -14.42 5.77 8.16
CA PHE A 183 -13.05 5.29 7.94
C PHE A 183 -13.03 3.77 7.67
N LEU A 184 -13.72 2.99 8.50
CA LEU A 184 -13.77 1.54 8.39
C LEU A 184 -14.39 1.13 7.05
N LEU A 185 -15.53 1.71 6.67
CA LEU A 185 -16.18 1.47 5.38
C LEU A 185 -15.26 1.79 4.20
N GLY A 186 -14.56 2.94 4.25
CA GLY A 186 -13.59 3.30 3.21
C GLY A 186 -12.42 2.32 3.12
N SER A 187 -11.97 1.78 4.26
CA SER A 187 -10.85 0.83 4.32
C SER A 187 -11.20 -0.55 3.77
N LEU A 188 -12.49 -0.94 3.72
CA LEU A 188 -12.92 -2.20 3.11
C LEU A 188 -12.57 -2.29 1.62
N VAL A 189 -12.29 -1.17 0.96
CA VAL A 189 -11.78 -1.15 -0.42
C VAL A 189 -10.51 -1.98 -0.59
N ARG A 190 -9.76 -2.21 0.50
CA ARG A 190 -8.54 -3.03 0.49
C ARG A 190 -8.83 -4.46 0.06
N TYR A 191 -9.96 -5.05 0.43
CA TYR A 191 -10.36 -6.37 -0.07
C TYR A 191 -10.52 -6.38 -1.60
N VAL A 192 -11.12 -5.33 -2.15
CA VAL A 192 -11.28 -5.17 -3.60
C VAL A 192 -9.92 -5.05 -4.28
N ARG A 193 -9.00 -4.25 -3.73
CA ARG A 193 -7.62 -4.15 -4.24
C ARG A 193 -6.92 -5.50 -4.22
N MET A 194 -6.98 -6.24 -3.12
CA MET A 194 -6.34 -7.56 -3.03
C MET A 194 -6.91 -8.53 -4.06
N GLY A 195 -8.24 -8.50 -4.29
CA GLY A 195 -8.86 -9.29 -5.34
C GLY A 195 -8.35 -8.94 -6.73
N ILE A 196 -8.39 -7.67 -7.11
CA ILE A 196 -7.93 -7.19 -8.43
C ILE A 196 -6.47 -7.60 -8.67
N TYR A 197 -5.59 -7.32 -7.69
CA TYR A 197 -4.16 -7.61 -7.85
C TYR A 197 -3.90 -9.11 -7.89
N TYR A 198 -4.57 -9.92 -7.05
CA TYR A 198 -4.43 -11.38 -7.10
C TYR A 198 -4.73 -11.91 -8.51
N PHE A 199 -5.83 -11.48 -9.13
CA PHE A 199 -6.18 -11.93 -10.49
C PHE A 199 -5.19 -11.45 -11.55
N ILE A 200 -4.64 -10.23 -11.40
CA ILE A 200 -3.59 -9.73 -12.31
C ILE A 200 -2.33 -10.61 -12.21
N PHE A 201 -1.87 -10.91 -10.99
CA PHE A 201 -0.67 -11.74 -10.78
C PHE A 201 -0.91 -13.20 -11.20
N ALA A 202 -2.06 -13.77 -10.88
CA ALA A 202 -2.40 -15.14 -11.28
C ALA A 202 -2.53 -15.28 -12.81
N GLY A 203 -3.19 -14.32 -13.47
CA GLY A 203 -3.29 -14.30 -14.93
C GLY A 203 -1.93 -14.13 -15.61
N LEU A 204 -1.03 -13.35 -15.02
CA LEU A 204 0.33 -13.17 -15.52
C LEU A 204 1.14 -14.47 -15.47
N ILE A 205 1.04 -15.22 -14.36
CA ILE A 205 1.69 -16.54 -14.21
C ILE A 205 1.15 -17.52 -15.24
N TYR A 206 -0.16 -17.50 -15.53
CA TYR A 206 -0.75 -18.39 -16.53
C TYR A 206 -0.22 -18.15 -17.95
N ILE A 207 0.16 -16.91 -18.27
CA ILE A 207 0.63 -16.51 -19.61
C ILE A 207 2.15 -16.75 -19.78
N THR A 208 2.90 -16.89 -18.69
CA THR A 208 4.38 -16.99 -18.68
C THR A 208 4.85 -18.43 -18.59
#